data_AF-A0A1H4YTG6-F1
#
_entry.id   AF-A0A1H4YTG6-F1
#
_cell.length_a   1.000
_cell.length_b   1.000
_cell.length_c   1.000
_cell.angle_alpha   90.00
_cell.angle_beta   90.00
_cell.angle_gamma   90.00
#
_symmetry.space_group_name_H-M   'P 1'
#
loop_
_entity.id
_entity.type
_entity.pdbx_description
1 polymer ?
#
loop_
_entity_poly.entity_id
_entity_poly.type
_entity_poly.pdbx_seq_one_letter_code
_entity_poly.pdbx_strand_id
1 'polypeptide(L)'
;MRKAALLSVNLLAAALCCTAFSPAQEPRPGPTESAVRCYATHRSPDATVCYRHSWKAEYRHGDVVYVPILIQVPTPAHPTPVTIVGSLDDIRPSET
;
A
#
# COMPACT_ATOMS: atom_id res chain seq x y z
N MET A 1 -58.62 9.29 46.09
CA MET A 1 -58.41 8.07 45.28
C MET A 1 -58.07 8.50 43.84
N ARG A 2 -56.80 8.47 43.45
CA ARG A 2 -56.37 8.79 42.07
C ARG A 2 -55.98 7.46 41.40
N LYS A 3 -56.76 7.05 40.39
CA LYS A 3 -56.44 5.88 39.56
C LYS A 3 -55.37 6.29 38.54
N ALA A 4 -54.32 5.48 38.45
CA ALA A 4 -53.19 5.67 37.56
C ALA A 4 -53.62 5.52 36.09
N ALA A 5 -53.17 6.45 35.26
CA ALA A 5 -53.34 6.42 33.82
C ALA A 5 -52.37 5.39 33.21
N LEU A 6 -52.91 4.42 32.48
CA LEU A 6 -52.16 3.64 31.51
C LEU A 6 -51.96 4.53 30.28
N LEU A 7 -50.72 4.97 30.05
CA LEU A 7 -50.34 5.61 28.79
C LEU A 7 -49.41 4.69 28.02
N SER A 8 -49.92 4.34 26.86
CA SER A 8 -49.47 3.43 25.83
C SER A 8 -48.11 3.78 25.23
N VAL A 9 -47.42 2.70 24.88
CA VAL A 9 -46.18 2.59 24.09
C VAL A 9 -46.24 3.41 22.81
N ASN A 10 -45.18 4.18 22.54
CA ASN A 10 -44.76 4.54 21.18
C ASN A 10 -43.22 4.55 21.13
N LEU A 11 -42.64 3.41 20.72
CA LEU A 11 -41.24 3.35 20.28
C LEU A 11 -41.15 4.06 18.92
N LEU A 12 -40.57 5.26 18.89
CA LEU A 12 -40.11 5.88 17.66
C LEU A 12 -38.74 5.33 17.30
N ALA A 13 -38.72 4.38 16.37
CA ALA A 13 -37.51 3.93 15.69
C ALA A 13 -37.04 5.02 14.71
N ALA A 14 -36.08 5.84 15.12
CA ALA A 14 -35.34 6.71 14.21
C ALA A 14 -34.17 5.93 13.62
N ALA A 15 -34.40 5.25 12.50
CA ALA A 15 -33.38 4.47 11.79
C ALA A 15 -33.23 4.95 10.33
N LEU A 16 -32.72 6.17 10.13
CA LEU A 16 -32.36 6.77 8.83
C LEU A 16 -31.51 8.01 9.19
N CYS A 17 -30.26 8.25 8.79
CA CYS A 17 -29.60 8.04 7.50
C CYS A 17 -28.08 7.95 7.71
N CYS A 18 -27.49 6.79 7.43
CA CYS A 18 -26.06 6.67 7.14
C CYS A 18 -25.92 6.01 5.77
N THR A 19 -26.39 6.68 4.71
CA THR A 19 -25.93 6.36 3.36
C THR A 19 -24.53 6.94 3.23
N ALA A 20 -23.54 6.19 3.70
CA ALA A 20 -22.16 6.41 3.35
C ALA A 20 -22.06 6.39 1.81
N PHE A 21 -21.93 7.57 1.21
CA PHE A 21 -21.45 7.71 -0.15
C PHE A 21 -20.03 7.15 -0.17
N SER A 22 -19.89 5.87 -0.47
CA SER A 22 -18.63 5.34 -0.97
C SER A 22 -18.49 5.86 -2.40
N PRO A 23 -17.54 6.74 -2.74
CA PRO A 23 -17.21 6.95 -4.14
C PRO A 23 -16.88 5.56 -4.69
N ALA A 24 -17.53 5.20 -5.80
CA ALA A 24 -17.15 4.01 -6.56
C ALA A 24 -15.68 4.20 -6.94
N GLN A 25 -14.78 3.63 -6.13
CA GLN A 25 -13.38 3.54 -6.47
C GLN A 25 -13.35 2.57 -7.64
N GLU A 26 -13.25 3.13 -8.84
CA GLU A 26 -12.92 2.39 -10.05
C GLU A 26 -11.79 1.43 -9.68
N PRO A 27 -11.82 0.15 -10.09
CA PRO A 27 -10.72 -0.75 -9.88
C PRO A 27 -9.50 -0.18 -10.61
N ARG A 28 -8.74 0.69 -9.95
CA ARG A 28 -7.39 1.01 -10.39
C ARG A 28 -6.69 -0.34 -10.41
N PRO A 29 -6.05 -0.73 -11.53
CA PRO A 29 -5.23 -1.92 -11.53
C PRO A 29 -4.30 -1.82 -10.32
N GLY A 30 -4.47 -2.73 -9.37
CA GLY A 30 -3.53 -2.85 -8.26
C GLY A 30 -2.15 -2.99 -8.88
N PRO A 31 -1.10 -2.41 -8.25
CA PRO A 31 0.23 -2.45 -8.82
C PRO A 31 0.54 -3.90 -9.20
N THR A 32 0.71 -4.16 -10.50
CA THR A 32 1.20 -5.43 -11.02
C THR A 32 2.38 -5.82 -10.13
N GLU A 33 2.32 -6.99 -9.51
CA GLU A 33 3.26 -7.40 -8.48
C GLU A 33 4.69 -7.08 -8.95
N SER A 34 5.32 -6.08 -8.33
CA SER A 34 6.64 -5.63 -8.77
C SER A 34 7.61 -6.79 -8.56
N ALA A 35 8.21 -7.27 -9.63
CA ALA A 35 9.22 -8.31 -9.56
C ALA A 35 10.38 -7.90 -8.64
N VAL A 36 10.80 -8.84 -7.77
CA VAL A 36 11.98 -8.68 -6.91
C VAL A 36 13.24 -8.88 -7.75
N ARG A 37 14.19 -7.95 -7.62
CA ARG A 37 15.51 -8.02 -8.26
C ARG A 37 16.61 -8.07 -7.21
N CYS A 38 17.56 -8.97 -7.37
CA CYS A 38 18.67 -9.16 -6.45
C CYS A 38 19.99 -8.74 -7.08
N TYR A 39 20.84 -8.10 -6.29
CA TYR A 39 22.11 -7.54 -6.72
C TYR A 39 23.23 -7.92 -5.75
N ALA A 40 24.44 -8.03 -6.30
CA ALA A 40 25.68 -8.13 -5.53
C ALA A 40 26.74 -7.25 -6.18
N THR A 41 27.78 -6.89 -5.43
CA THR A 41 28.89 -6.11 -6.01
C THR A 41 30.03 -7.03 -6.40
N HIS A 42 30.87 -6.60 -7.36
CA HIS A 42 32.10 -7.33 -7.69
C HIS A 42 33.02 -7.56 -6.48
N ARG A 43 33.00 -6.65 -5.48
CA ARG A 43 33.82 -6.77 -4.27
C ARG A 43 33.24 -7.73 -3.23
N SER A 44 31.95 -8.05 -3.33
CA SER A 44 31.23 -8.86 -2.34
C SER A 44 30.15 -9.71 -3.03
N PRO A 45 30.53 -10.71 -3.85
CA PRO A 45 29.58 -11.50 -4.63
C PRO A 45 28.62 -12.32 -3.75
N ASP A 46 29.05 -12.71 -2.54
CA ASP A 46 28.22 -13.48 -1.60
C ASP A 46 27.25 -12.60 -0.79
N ALA A 47 27.43 -11.28 -0.81
CA ALA A 47 26.55 -10.33 -0.12
C ALA A 47 25.43 -9.86 -1.05
N THR A 48 24.37 -10.68 -1.16
CA THR A 48 23.21 -10.38 -2.00
C THR A 48 22.22 -9.46 -1.30
N VAL A 49 21.79 -8.41 -1.99
CA VAL A 49 20.73 -7.49 -1.56
C VAL A 49 19.61 -7.47 -2.59
N CYS A 50 18.37 -7.69 -2.14
CA CYS A 50 17.21 -7.71 -3.01
C CYS A 50 16.33 -6.48 -2.81
N TYR A 51 15.85 -5.93 -3.92
CA TYR A 51 14.94 -4.79 -3.95
C TYR A 51 13.66 -5.13 -4.68
N ARG A 52 12.57 -4.50 -4.25
CA ARG A 52 11.30 -4.44 -4.96
C ARG A 52 11.02 -3.01 -5.36
N HIS A 53 10.64 -2.79 -6.62
CA HIS A 53 10.15 -1.49 -7.07
C HIS A 53 8.77 -1.25 -6.44
N SER A 54 8.53 -0.02 -6.00
CA SER A 54 7.25 0.35 -5.43
C SER A 54 7.02 1.82 -5.68
N TRP A 55 5.83 2.27 -5.34
CA TRP A 55 5.47 3.67 -5.33
C TRP A 55 5.12 4.08 -3.92
N LYS A 56 5.45 5.32 -3.56
CA LYS A 56 4.90 5.97 -2.36
C LYS A 56 4.12 7.19 -2.77
N ALA A 57 3.01 7.43 -2.08
CA ALA A 57 2.27 8.67 -2.21
C ALA A 57 3.00 9.78 -1.43
N GLU A 58 3.17 10.94 -2.04
CA GLU A 58 3.66 12.15 -1.42
C GLU A 58 2.70 13.30 -1.71
N TYR A 59 2.48 14.16 -0.72
CA TYR A 59 1.69 15.37 -0.91
C TYR A 59 2.60 16.50 -1.35
N ARG A 60 2.38 17.05 -2.55
CA ARG A 60 3.17 18.14 -3.12
C ARG A 60 2.24 19.21 -3.70
N HIS A 61 2.38 20.45 -3.22
CA HIS A 61 1.67 21.63 -3.75
C HIS A 61 0.13 21.53 -3.83
N GLY A 62 -0.50 20.76 -2.94
CA GLY A 62 -1.96 20.60 -2.98
C GLY A 62 -2.42 19.24 -3.50
N ASP A 63 -1.52 18.49 -4.15
CA ASP A 63 -1.83 17.25 -4.86
C ASP A 63 -1.11 16.04 -4.29
N VAL A 64 -1.68 14.86 -4.50
CA VAL A 64 -1.01 13.58 -4.23
C VAL A 64 -0.26 13.15 -5.49
N VAL A 65 1.06 13.05 -5.39
CA VAL A 65 1.93 12.48 -6.42
C VAL A 65 2.45 11.12 -5.97
N TYR A 66 2.57 10.18 -6.90
CA TYR A 66 3.20 8.89 -6.63
C TYR A 66 4.63 8.93 -7.14
N VAL A 67 5.60 8.73 -6.24
CA VAL A 67 7.02 8.72 -6.61
C VAL A 67 7.58 7.31 -6.53
N PRO A 68 8.45 6.92 -7.48
CA PRO A 68 9.03 5.59 -7.50
C PRO A 68 10.03 5.45 -6.36
N ILE A 69 10.05 4.28 -5.74
CA ILE A 69 10.97 3.91 -4.66
C ILE A 69 11.49 2.49 -4.83
N LEU A 70 12.65 2.23 -4.20
CA LEU A 70 13.18 0.89 -4.00
C LEU A 70 12.98 0.51 -2.54
N ILE A 71 12.37 -0.65 -2.30
CA ILE A 71 12.24 -1.22 -0.97
C ILE A 71 13.19 -2.40 -0.90
N GLN A 72 14.14 -2.36 0.04
CA GLN A 72 14.95 -3.54 0.33
C GLN A 72 14.06 -4.60 0.97
N VAL A 73 14.09 -5.81 0.42
CA VAL A 73 13.31 -6.94 0.89
C VAL A 73 14.25 -8.07 1.34
N PRO A 74 13.78 -8.97 2.22
CA PRO A 74 14.54 -10.18 2.55
C PRO A 74 14.87 -10.97 1.28
N THR A 75 16.09 -11.50 1.21
CA THR A 75 16.49 -12.38 0.12
C THR A 75 15.65 -13.66 0.15
N PRO A 76 14.90 -13.98 -0.92
CA PRO A 76 14.10 -15.19 -0.94
C PRO A 76 14.99 -16.43 -0.96
N ALA A 77 14.50 -17.55 -0.43
CA ALA A 77 15.24 -18.82 -0.38
C ALA A 77 15.71 -19.31 -1.76
N HIS A 78 14.96 -18.95 -2.81
CA HIS A 78 15.33 -19.17 -4.20
C HIS A 78 15.37 -17.80 -4.90
N PRO A 79 16.52 -17.10 -4.87
CA PRO A 79 16.61 -15.76 -5.44
C PRO A 79 16.47 -15.81 -6.96
N THR A 80 15.85 -14.76 -7.52
CA THR A 80 16.00 -14.45 -8.95
C THR A 80 17.48 -14.26 -9.30
N PRO A 81 17.89 -14.41 -10.57
CA PRO A 81 19.29 -14.27 -10.95
C PRO A 81 19.91 -12.97 -10.39
N VAL A 82 21.02 -13.13 -9.66
CA VAL A 82 21.71 -12.00 -9.02
C VAL A 82 22.47 -11.21 -10.09
N THR A 83 22.17 -9.92 -10.19
CA THR A 83 22.89 -9.02 -11.10
C THR A 83 24.12 -8.45 -10.41
N ILE A 84 25.29 -8.56 -11.04
CA ILE A 84 26.52 -7.97 -10.50
C ILE A 84 26.64 -6.51 -10.93
N VAL A 85 26.84 -5.62 -9.96
CA VAL A 85 26.98 -4.18 -10.17
C VAL A 85 28.29 -3.63 -9.59
N GLY A 86 28.67 -2.42 -9.99
CA GLY A 86 29.83 -1.71 -9.43
C GLY A 86 29.58 -1.26 -7.99
N SER A 87 28.44 -0.58 -7.75
CA SER A 87 27.95 -0.17 -6.43
C SER A 87 26.45 -0.43 -6.29
N LEU A 88 25.99 -0.71 -5.07
CA LEU A 88 24.56 -0.77 -4.76
C LEU A 88 23.90 0.63 -4.81
N ASP A 89 24.67 1.70 -4.63
CA ASP A 89 24.18 3.09 -4.68
C ASP A 89 23.76 3.53 -6.08
N ASP A 90 24.24 2.83 -7.11
CA ASP A 90 23.92 3.08 -8.52
C ASP A 90 22.51 2.59 -8.88
N ILE A 91 21.89 1.77 -8.03
CA ILE A 91 20.56 1.20 -8.26
C ILE A 91 19.53 2.28 -7.96
N ARG A 92 18.75 2.67 -8.98
CA ARG A 92 17.73 3.72 -8.89
C ARG A 92 16.31 3.17 -8.99
N PRO A 93 15.34 3.79 -8.30
CA PRO A 93 13.93 3.52 -8.58
C PRO A 93 13.63 3.81 -10.06
N SER A 94 12.95 2.87 -10.71
CA SER A 94 12.46 3.01 -12.08
C SER A 94 10.95 3.23 -12.07
N GLU A 95 10.45 3.96 -13.07
CA GLU A 95 9.01 4.19 -13.32
C GLU A 95 8.32 3.03 -14.06
N THR A 96 9.09 2.02 -14.48
CA THR A 96 8.62 0.85 -15.24
C THR A 96 7.71 -0.08 -14.45
#